data_AF-A0A1Y6BNC3-F1
#
_entry.id   AF-A0A1Y6BNC3-F1
#
_cell.length_a   1.000
_cell.length_b   1.000
_cell.length_c   1.000
_cell.angle_alpha   90.00
_cell.angle_beta   90.00
_cell.angle_gamma   90.00
#
_symmetry.space_group_name_H-M   'P 1'
#
loop_
_entity.id
_entity.type
_entity.pdbx_description
1 polymer ?
#
loop_
_entity_poly.entity_id
_entity_poly.type
_entity_poly.pdbx_seq_one_letter_code
_entity_poly.pdbx_strand_id
1 'polypeptide(L)'
;MHYDKSWNLEAIRTTQENIGKELLPFLQNDMYVQGIEHCLHKILPLEDNQHSDLTIVCYIISTLNLISFSREANTEYKVLVAKLEKIAKALLDKNNIKAGKSKLSFLHGQLKQSLAAILKSDGDTWGALWESSLGLFLSRGSANPVLPFQHVSFALQTIDRGFPLRVMDILDEMNETLSSEYDQSYLGLLRIKALRLSGQHEKSEDIINQQIAKQGESDRLLWEKHFTRAIAYGESRELHRFLFGKNKSKLDYSEAYIKYAFWMKAQPKKVYTKLCPKVASIKRILKGYTNNSKFKKLFKVLSAIEEAYDVNIPIITRVNKIGRIMPIIETLEAEYRILALASIVRFLNQRQKQMASLFHGEYQSQSLKMSEGKNCDIFKLFENSSELETIKPFYNTLHKAPEKEESQKVLNPIDKALFRSTWQDLKMSTFAS
;
A
#
# COMPACT_ATOMS: atom_id res chain seq x y z
N MET A 1 3.07 -46.99 -16.94
CA MET A 1 3.49 -47.40 -15.58
C MET A 1 3.43 -46.19 -14.67
N HIS A 2 2.36 -46.03 -13.90
CA HIS A 2 2.28 -44.98 -12.88
C HIS A 2 3.06 -45.44 -11.65
N TYR A 3 4.25 -44.90 -11.45
CA TYR A 3 4.89 -44.96 -10.13
C TYR A 3 3.99 -44.20 -9.17
N ASP A 4 3.33 -44.92 -8.28
CA ASP A 4 2.52 -44.38 -7.21
C ASP A 4 3.48 -43.79 -6.15
N LYS A 5 4.10 -42.65 -6.49
CA LYS A 5 4.83 -41.83 -5.53
C LYS A 5 3.79 -41.35 -4.53
N SER A 6 3.74 -41.98 -3.36
CA SER A 6 2.91 -41.50 -2.26
C SER A 6 3.34 -40.07 -1.91
N TRP A 7 2.53 -39.10 -2.31
CA TRP A 7 2.84 -37.69 -2.08
C TRP A 7 2.83 -37.39 -0.59
N ASN A 8 3.98 -36.96 -0.09
CA ASN A 8 4.14 -36.47 1.26
C ASN A 8 4.76 -35.06 1.23
N LEU A 9 4.84 -34.44 2.40
CA LEU A 9 5.39 -33.09 2.54
C LEU A 9 6.81 -32.98 1.96
N GLU A 10 7.65 -33.99 2.19
CA GLU A 10 9.04 -34.01 1.74
C GLU A 10 9.13 -34.08 0.21
N ALA A 11 8.32 -34.93 -0.41
CA ALA A 11 8.23 -35.02 -1.87
C ALA A 11 7.82 -33.68 -2.51
N ILE A 12 6.91 -32.94 -1.88
CA ILE A 12 6.53 -31.60 -2.33
C ILE A 12 7.71 -30.62 -2.16
N ARG A 13 8.40 -30.62 -1.01
CA ARG A 13 9.57 -29.77 -0.77
C ARG A 13 10.68 -30.02 -1.78
N THR A 14 11.08 -31.28 -1.98
CA THR A 14 12.08 -31.66 -2.98
C THR A 14 11.66 -31.22 -4.38
N THR A 15 10.37 -31.34 -4.71
CA THR A 15 9.84 -30.87 -6.01
C THR A 15 9.97 -29.35 -6.14
N GLN A 16 9.59 -28.59 -5.11
CA GLN A 16 9.70 -27.13 -5.07
C GLN A 16 11.16 -26.67 -5.14
N GLU A 17 12.08 -27.35 -4.47
CA GLU A 17 13.52 -27.09 -4.55
C GLU A 17 14.09 -27.34 -5.94
N ASN A 18 13.68 -28.45 -6.59
CA ASN A 18 14.12 -28.76 -7.94
C ASN A 18 13.60 -27.72 -8.95
N ILE A 19 12.33 -27.33 -8.85
CA ILE A 19 11.77 -26.24 -9.65
C ILE A 19 12.51 -24.93 -9.34
N GLY A 20 12.83 -24.66 -8.08
CA GLY A 20 13.61 -23.49 -7.67
C GLY A 20 14.99 -23.44 -8.33
N LYS A 21 15.71 -24.56 -8.36
CA LYS A 21 17.01 -24.69 -9.05
C LYS A 21 16.88 -24.50 -10.56
N GLU A 22 15.83 -25.05 -11.16
CA GLU A 22 15.51 -24.88 -12.58
C GLU A 22 15.20 -23.41 -12.92
N LEU A 23 14.51 -22.69 -12.04
CA LEU A 23 14.11 -21.30 -12.25
C LEU A 23 15.17 -20.28 -11.84
N LEU A 24 16.17 -20.68 -11.07
CA LEU A 24 17.22 -19.80 -10.53
C LEU A 24 17.94 -18.99 -11.63
N PRO A 25 18.33 -19.55 -12.79
CA PRO A 25 18.97 -18.78 -13.86
C PRO A 25 18.08 -17.66 -14.40
N PHE A 26 16.77 -17.88 -14.48
CA PHE A 26 15.83 -16.85 -14.95
C PHE A 26 15.71 -15.72 -13.92
N LEU A 27 15.64 -16.07 -12.63
CA LEU A 27 15.55 -15.10 -11.54
C LEU A 27 16.82 -14.23 -11.42
N GLN A 28 17.99 -14.84 -11.54
CA GLN A 28 19.27 -14.13 -11.43
C GLN A 28 19.50 -13.14 -12.58
N ASN A 29 18.90 -13.40 -13.75
CA ASN A 29 19.03 -12.56 -14.95
C ASN A 29 17.79 -11.68 -15.21
N ASP A 30 16.86 -11.55 -14.25
CA ASP A 30 15.60 -10.82 -14.41
C ASP A 30 14.75 -11.26 -15.64
N MET A 31 14.92 -12.50 -16.10
CA MET A 31 14.24 -13.10 -17.27
C MET A 31 12.89 -13.71 -16.89
N TYR A 32 12.03 -12.92 -16.22
CA TYR A 32 10.77 -13.40 -15.66
C TYR A 32 9.80 -13.94 -16.72
N VAL A 33 9.72 -13.33 -17.91
CA VAL A 33 8.83 -13.76 -18.99
C VAL A 33 9.23 -15.14 -19.51
N GLN A 34 10.52 -15.35 -19.77
CA GLN A 34 11.04 -16.64 -20.21
C GLN A 34 10.85 -17.71 -19.13
N GLY A 35 11.00 -17.35 -17.85
CA GLY A 35 10.70 -18.24 -16.73
C GLY A 35 9.22 -18.63 -16.67
N ILE A 36 8.31 -17.68 -16.93
CA ILE A 36 6.86 -17.94 -17.02
C ILE A 36 6.56 -18.88 -18.18
N GLU A 37 7.07 -18.59 -19.38
CA GLU A 37 6.91 -19.45 -20.56
C GLU A 37 7.43 -20.86 -20.27
N HIS A 38 8.60 -20.97 -19.67
CA HIS A 38 9.19 -22.25 -19.26
C HIS A 38 8.27 -23.04 -18.34
N CYS A 39 7.72 -22.42 -17.28
CA CYS A 39 6.75 -23.09 -16.43
C CYS A 39 5.46 -23.46 -17.18
N LEU A 40 4.96 -22.61 -18.07
CA LEU A 40 3.74 -22.91 -18.84
C LEU A 40 3.93 -24.14 -19.74
N HIS A 41 5.11 -24.35 -20.32
CA HIS A 41 5.42 -25.57 -21.08
C HIS A 41 5.38 -26.83 -20.20
N LYS A 42 5.64 -26.72 -18.89
CA LYS A 42 5.53 -27.83 -17.93
C LYS A 42 4.10 -28.04 -17.41
N ILE A 43 3.25 -27.01 -17.48
CA ILE A 43 1.86 -27.05 -16.99
C ILE A 43 0.90 -27.55 -18.08
N LEU A 44 1.09 -27.14 -19.33
CA LEU A 44 0.20 -27.48 -20.43
C LEU A 44 0.30 -28.98 -20.79
N PRO A 45 -0.82 -29.64 -21.12
CA PRO A 45 -0.81 -31.03 -21.53
C PRO A 45 -0.21 -31.13 -22.93
N LEU A 46 1.06 -31.49 -23.02
CA LEU A 46 1.55 -32.22 -24.18
C LEU A 46 1.06 -33.66 -24.01
N GLU A 47 0.76 -34.34 -25.11
CA GLU A 47 0.26 -35.73 -25.14
C GLU A 47 1.21 -36.73 -24.42
N ASP A 48 2.39 -36.26 -23.99
CA ASP A 48 3.43 -36.93 -23.22
C ASP A 48 3.67 -36.36 -21.80
N ASN A 49 2.72 -35.66 -21.16
CA ASN A 49 3.02 -35.00 -19.87
C ASN A 49 3.34 -36.03 -18.76
N GLN A 50 4.63 -36.23 -18.48
CA GLN A 50 5.15 -37.18 -17.48
C GLN A 50 5.02 -36.68 -16.04
N HIS A 51 4.61 -35.43 -15.85
CA HIS A 51 4.52 -34.81 -14.53
C HIS A 51 3.23 -35.21 -13.81
N SER A 52 3.34 -35.45 -12.50
CA SER A 52 2.15 -35.65 -11.66
C SER A 52 1.33 -34.37 -11.54
N ASP A 53 0.04 -34.52 -11.23
CA ASP A 53 -0.85 -33.40 -10.92
C ASP A 53 -0.26 -32.42 -9.88
N LEU A 54 0.38 -32.93 -8.81
CA LEU A 54 0.94 -32.09 -7.75
C LEU A 54 2.25 -31.40 -8.14
N THR A 55 3.02 -31.99 -9.05
CA THR A 55 4.14 -31.31 -9.71
C THR A 55 3.63 -30.12 -10.53
N ILE A 56 2.54 -30.31 -11.28
CA ILE A 56 1.90 -29.23 -12.05
C ILE A 56 1.42 -28.11 -11.11
N VAL A 57 0.80 -28.44 -9.97
CA VAL A 57 0.42 -27.44 -8.95
C VAL A 57 1.64 -26.64 -8.46
N CYS A 58 2.78 -27.29 -8.22
CA CYS A 58 4.00 -26.59 -7.82
C CYS A 58 4.51 -25.64 -8.93
N TYR A 59 4.50 -26.07 -10.20
CA TYR A 59 4.81 -25.18 -11.33
C TYR A 59 3.82 -24.01 -11.44
N ILE A 60 2.51 -24.23 -11.20
CA ILE A 60 1.51 -23.15 -11.20
C ILE A 60 1.85 -22.11 -10.12
N ILE A 61 2.12 -22.54 -8.88
CA ILE A 61 2.51 -21.64 -7.78
C ILE A 61 3.75 -20.84 -8.15
N SER A 62 4.79 -21.50 -8.69
CA SER A 62 6.01 -20.82 -9.17
C SER A 62 5.73 -19.82 -10.29
N THR A 63 4.86 -20.16 -11.25
CA THR A 63 4.45 -19.27 -12.34
C THR A 63 3.78 -18.01 -11.80
N LEU A 64 2.84 -18.17 -10.85
CA LEU A 64 2.17 -17.04 -10.21
C LEU A 64 3.14 -16.13 -9.44
N ASN A 65 4.12 -16.73 -8.76
CA ASN A 65 5.19 -15.97 -8.10
C ASN A 65 6.04 -15.18 -9.11
N LEU A 66 6.42 -15.79 -10.24
CA LEU A 66 7.15 -15.10 -11.31
C LEU A 66 6.34 -13.94 -11.91
N ILE A 67 5.03 -14.14 -12.13
CA ILE A 67 4.13 -13.06 -12.58
C ILE A 67 4.14 -11.90 -11.57
N SER A 68 4.14 -12.19 -10.26
CA SER A 68 4.18 -11.15 -9.22
C SER A 68 5.49 -10.35 -9.20
N PHE A 69 6.61 -10.93 -9.64
CA PHE A 69 7.90 -10.26 -9.76
C PHE A 69 8.06 -9.52 -11.09
N SER A 70 7.38 -9.97 -12.14
CA SER A 70 7.40 -9.30 -13.43
C SER A 70 6.94 -7.85 -13.29
N ARG A 71 7.77 -6.92 -13.76
CA ARG A 71 7.45 -5.49 -13.77
C ARG A 71 6.48 -5.12 -14.91
N GLU A 72 6.14 -6.10 -15.76
CA GLU A 72 5.26 -5.94 -16.91
C GLU A 72 3.80 -6.10 -16.51
N ALA A 73 3.07 -4.98 -16.49
CA ALA A 73 1.62 -5.02 -16.36
C ALA A 73 1.00 -5.39 -17.71
N ASN A 74 0.70 -6.67 -17.92
CA ASN A 74 0.03 -7.16 -19.13
C ASN A 74 -1.38 -7.68 -18.78
N THR A 75 -2.40 -7.23 -19.54
CA THR A 75 -3.78 -7.74 -19.45
C THR A 75 -3.87 -9.24 -19.68
N GLU A 76 -2.97 -9.81 -20.47
CA GLU A 76 -2.88 -11.26 -20.72
C GLU A 76 -2.59 -12.05 -19.44
N TYR A 77 -1.76 -11.50 -18.53
CA TYR A 77 -1.50 -12.15 -17.25
C TYR A 77 -2.73 -12.24 -16.37
N LYS A 78 -3.66 -11.27 -16.42
CA LYS A 78 -4.91 -11.37 -15.63
C LYS A 78 -5.75 -12.57 -16.03
N VAL A 79 -5.88 -12.80 -17.34
CA VAL A 79 -6.60 -13.96 -17.87
C VAL A 79 -5.86 -15.26 -17.54
N LEU A 80 -4.53 -15.26 -17.66
CA LEU A 80 -3.69 -16.40 -17.33
C LEU A 80 -3.80 -16.78 -15.85
N VAL A 81 -3.71 -15.82 -14.93
CA VAL A 81 -3.79 -16.03 -13.48
C VAL A 81 -5.11 -16.71 -13.10
N ALA A 82 -6.24 -16.25 -13.64
CA ALA A 82 -7.54 -16.86 -13.39
C ALA A 82 -7.62 -18.31 -13.91
N LYS A 83 -7.04 -18.60 -15.08
CA LYS A 83 -6.96 -19.97 -15.63
C LYS A 83 -6.08 -20.87 -14.77
N LEU A 84 -4.90 -20.41 -14.39
CA LEU A 84 -3.95 -21.14 -13.55
C LEU A 84 -4.55 -21.46 -12.17
N GLU A 85 -5.24 -20.50 -11.54
CA GLU A 85 -5.96 -20.74 -10.29
C GLU A 85 -7.00 -21.85 -10.44
N LYS A 86 -7.82 -21.81 -11.50
CA LYS A 86 -8.85 -22.82 -11.76
C LYS A 86 -8.25 -24.21 -11.96
N ILE A 87 -7.15 -24.32 -12.71
CA ILE A 87 -6.44 -25.57 -12.94
C ILE A 87 -5.88 -26.10 -11.63
N ALA A 88 -5.16 -25.27 -10.86
CA ALA A 88 -4.58 -25.70 -9.59
C ALA A 88 -5.63 -26.23 -8.60
N LYS A 89 -6.78 -25.53 -8.47
CA LYS A 89 -7.90 -26.02 -7.64
C LYS A 89 -8.41 -27.38 -8.10
N ALA A 90 -8.67 -27.54 -9.39
CA ALA A 90 -9.15 -28.82 -9.94
C ALA A 90 -8.17 -29.97 -9.70
N LEU A 91 -6.86 -29.72 -9.83
CA LEU A 91 -5.82 -30.71 -9.57
C LEU A 91 -5.73 -31.07 -8.07
N LEU A 92 -5.81 -30.08 -7.18
CA LEU A 92 -5.84 -30.32 -5.73
C LEU A 92 -7.06 -31.15 -5.32
N ASP A 93 -8.24 -30.83 -5.87
CA ASP A 93 -9.48 -31.56 -5.61
C ASP A 93 -9.42 -33.00 -6.15
N LYS A 94 -8.92 -33.19 -7.38
CA LYS A 94 -8.69 -34.51 -7.99
C LYS A 94 -7.78 -35.40 -7.15
N ASN A 95 -6.78 -34.80 -6.47
CA ASN A 95 -5.87 -35.50 -5.57
C ASN A 95 -6.40 -35.62 -4.13
N ASN A 96 -7.69 -35.33 -3.90
CA ASN A 96 -8.35 -35.39 -2.58
C ASN A 96 -7.67 -34.51 -1.50
N ILE A 97 -7.02 -33.41 -1.90
CA ILE A 97 -6.42 -32.46 -0.96
C ILE A 97 -7.50 -31.46 -0.52
N LYS A 98 -8.21 -31.83 0.56
CA LYS A 98 -9.24 -31.00 1.19
C LYS A 98 -8.59 -29.81 1.91
N ALA A 99 -9.00 -28.61 1.54
CA ALA A 99 -8.53 -27.40 2.19
C ALA A 99 -8.85 -27.40 3.71
N GLY A 100 -7.91 -26.93 4.52
CA GLY A 100 -8.02 -26.86 5.98
C GLY A 100 -8.06 -28.21 6.72
N LYS A 101 -8.00 -29.35 6.03
CA LYS A 101 -8.13 -30.69 6.65
C LYS A 101 -7.05 -31.68 6.25
N SER A 102 -6.61 -31.66 4.99
CA SER A 102 -5.59 -32.59 4.50
C SER A 102 -4.20 -32.17 4.96
N LYS A 103 -3.28 -33.14 5.16
CA LYS A 103 -1.87 -32.85 5.51
C LYS A 103 -1.18 -31.92 4.50
N LEU A 104 -1.57 -32.00 3.23
CA LEU A 104 -1.08 -31.17 2.13
C LEU A 104 -1.93 -29.91 1.87
N SER A 105 -2.83 -29.52 2.79
CA SER A 105 -3.70 -28.36 2.61
C SER A 105 -2.93 -27.04 2.50
N PHE A 106 -1.66 -27.00 2.96
CA PHE A 106 -0.78 -25.84 2.78
C PHE A 106 -0.58 -25.44 1.30
N LEU A 107 -0.78 -26.36 0.35
CA LEU A 107 -0.71 -26.05 -1.10
C LEU A 107 -1.82 -25.08 -1.52
N HIS A 108 -3.02 -25.21 -0.96
CA HIS A 108 -4.09 -24.21 -1.13
C HIS A 108 -3.65 -22.86 -0.56
N GLY A 109 -3.00 -22.87 0.60
CA GLY A 109 -2.44 -21.68 1.21
C GLY A 109 -1.37 -21.00 0.34
N GLN A 110 -0.42 -21.76 -0.19
CA GLN A 110 0.64 -21.24 -1.07
C GLN A 110 0.05 -20.65 -2.37
N LEU A 111 -0.92 -21.33 -2.99
CA LEU A 111 -1.64 -20.81 -4.15
C LEU A 111 -2.26 -19.44 -3.85
N LYS A 112 -2.93 -19.32 -2.70
CA LYS A 112 -3.57 -18.08 -2.27
C LYS A 112 -2.59 -16.95 -1.95
N GLN A 113 -1.42 -17.28 -1.41
CA GLN A 113 -0.36 -16.30 -1.19
C GLN A 113 0.25 -15.79 -2.50
N SER A 114 0.41 -16.63 -3.51
CA SER A 114 0.85 -16.18 -4.84
C SER A 114 -0.16 -15.24 -5.49
N LEU A 115 -1.47 -15.52 -5.36
CA LEU A 115 -2.52 -14.62 -5.81
C LEU A 115 -2.49 -13.28 -5.05
N ALA A 116 -2.28 -13.33 -3.73
CA ALA A 116 -2.15 -12.14 -2.91
C ALA A 116 -0.96 -11.25 -3.35
N ALA A 117 0.17 -11.87 -3.71
CA ALA A 117 1.34 -11.16 -4.23
C ALA A 117 1.04 -10.43 -5.57
N ILE A 118 0.31 -11.07 -6.48
CA ILE A 118 -0.12 -10.48 -7.77
C ILE A 118 -1.08 -9.31 -7.54
N LEU A 119 -2.10 -9.49 -6.68
CA LEU A 119 -3.03 -8.41 -6.35
C LEU A 119 -2.30 -7.23 -5.71
N LYS A 120 -1.32 -7.50 -4.85
CA LYS A 120 -0.46 -6.49 -4.26
C LYS A 120 0.37 -5.75 -5.30
N SER A 121 0.98 -6.43 -6.28
CA SER A 121 1.74 -5.77 -7.36
C SER A 121 0.84 -4.90 -8.24
N ASP A 122 -0.43 -5.28 -8.41
CA ASP A 122 -1.46 -4.48 -9.08
C ASP A 122 -1.95 -3.30 -8.23
N GLY A 123 -1.60 -3.26 -6.94
CA GLY A 123 -2.06 -2.28 -5.96
C GLY A 123 -3.48 -2.52 -5.44
N ASP A 124 -4.09 -3.68 -5.72
CA ASP A 124 -5.27 -4.14 -5.00
C ASP A 124 -4.86 -4.77 -3.67
N THR A 125 -4.62 -3.91 -2.70
CA THR A 125 -4.10 -4.34 -1.42
C THR A 125 -5.20 -4.85 -0.47
N TRP A 126 -6.49 -4.78 -0.83
CA TRP A 126 -7.62 -5.38 -0.07
C TRP A 126 -7.86 -6.79 -0.55
N GLY A 127 -7.91 -6.98 -1.88
CA GLY A 127 -7.89 -8.31 -2.49
C GLY A 127 -6.66 -9.10 -2.03
N ALA A 128 -5.49 -8.46 -1.98
CA ALA A 128 -4.29 -9.10 -1.45
C ALA A 128 -4.48 -9.58 0.01
N LEU A 129 -4.97 -8.72 0.91
CA LEU A 129 -5.21 -9.08 2.31
C LEU A 129 -6.22 -10.22 2.45
N TRP A 130 -7.30 -10.17 1.66
CA TRP A 130 -8.31 -11.22 1.61
C TRP A 130 -7.70 -12.57 1.20
N GLU A 131 -6.98 -12.61 0.08
CA GLU A 131 -6.36 -13.84 -0.41
C GLU A 131 -5.30 -14.36 0.57
N SER A 132 -4.52 -13.49 1.21
CA SER A 132 -3.54 -13.89 2.22
C SER A 132 -4.20 -14.48 3.48
N SER A 133 -5.26 -13.85 3.98
CA SER A 133 -6.05 -14.35 5.11
C SER A 133 -6.70 -15.70 4.79
N LEU A 134 -7.28 -15.83 3.59
CA LEU A 134 -7.83 -17.09 3.10
C LEU A 134 -6.73 -18.16 3.01
N GLY A 135 -5.54 -17.81 2.54
CA GLY A 135 -4.40 -18.71 2.49
C GLY A 135 -4.02 -19.28 3.87
N LEU A 136 -3.96 -18.43 4.90
CA LEU A 136 -3.75 -18.87 6.29
C LEU A 136 -4.86 -19.81 6.77
N PHE A 137 -6.12 -19.47 6.48
CA PHE A 137 -7.27 -20.29 6.86
C PHE A 137 -7.24 -21.68 6.20
N LEU A 138 -6.94 -21.76 4.90
CA LEU A 138 -6.91 -23.01 4.15
C LEU A 138 -5.69 -23.89 4.50
N SER A 139 -4.64 -23.31 5.09
CA SER A 139 -3.46 -24.05 5.56
C SER A 139 -3.68 -24.79 6.91
N ARG A 140 -4.71 -24.48 7.69
CA ARG A 140 -4.86 -24.95 9.10
C ARG A 140 -4.80 -26.46 9.34
N GLY A 141 -5.11 -27.28 8.35
CA GLY A 141 -5.09 -28.75 8.46
C GLY A 141 -3.72 -29.40 8.23
N SER A 142 -2.69 -28.62 7.89
CA SER A 142 -1.36 -29.18 7.66
C SER A 142 -0.70 -29.60 8.97
N ALA A 143 -0.07 -30.78 8.98
CA ALA A 143 0.72 -31.27 10.11
C ALA A 143 2.01 -30.46 10.35
N ASN A 144 2.27 -29.47 9.49
CA ASN A 144 3.38 -28.53 9.57
C ASN A 144 2.79 -27.13 9.77
N PRO A 145 3.36 -26.27 10.61
CA PRO A 145 2.86 -24.93 10.82
C PRO A 145 2.82 -24.15 9.51
N VAL A 146 1.87 -23.23 9.43
CA VAL A 146 1.82 -22.18 8.41
C VAL A 146 3.23 -21.68 8.13
N LEU A 147 3.66 -21.74 6.86
CA LEU A 147 5.02 -21.35 6.51
C LEU A 147 5.26 -19.88 6.94
N PRO A 148 6.39 -19.55 7.59
CA PRO A 148 6.64 -18.20 8.10
C PRO A 148 6.38 -17.10 7.06
N PHE A 149 6.71 -17.33 5.79
CA PHE A 149 6.46 -16.36 4.72
C PHE A 149 4.97 -15.96 4.57
N GLN A 150 4.01 -16.86 4.87
CA GLN A 150 2.58 -16.58 4.77
C GLN A 150 2.15 -15.57 5.84
N HIS A 151 2.65 -15.73 7.07
CA HIS A 151 2.43 -14.79 8.17
C HIS A 151 3.10 -13.44 7.88
N VAL A 152 4.31 -13.43 7.34
CA VAL A 152 4.99 -12.19 6.90
C VAL A 152 4.17 -11.43 5.87
N SER A 153 3.68 -12.13 4.84
CA SER A 153 2.85 -11.56 3.78
C SER A 153 1.57 -10.95 4.35
N PHE A 154 0.86 -11.70 5.20
CA PHE A 154 -0.32 -11.22 5.91
C PHE A 154 -0.04 -10.00 6.79
N ALA A 155 1.04 -10.03 7.57
CA ALA A 155 1.43 -8.93 8.44
C ALA A 155 1.69 -7.66 7.64
N LEU A 156 2.49 -7.77 6.57
CA LEU A 156 2.80 -6.64 5.70
C LEU A 156 1.54 -6.03 5.06
N GLN A 157 0.62 -6.87 4.55
CA GLN A 157 -0.63 -6.40 3.95
C GLN A 157 -1.58 -5.76 4.97
N THR A 158 -1.62 -6.31 6.18
CA THR A 158 -2.40 -5.76 7.29
C THR A 158 -1.89 -4.38 7.71
N ILE A 159 -0.56 -4.21 7.79
CA ILE A 159 0.09 -2.90 7.99
C ILE A 159 -0.27 -1.95 6.84
N ASP A 160 -0.14 -2.39 5.58
CA ASP A 160 -0.40 -1.58 4.39
C ASP A 160 -1.88 -1.17 4.26
N ARG A 161 -2.81 -1.82 4.96
CA ARG A 161 -4.24 -1.46 5.05
C ARG A 161 -4.57 -0.55 6.25
N GLY A 162 -3.58 -0.24 7.08
CA GLY A 162 -3.71 0.67 8.21
C GLY A 162 -4.15 0.01 9.51
N PHE A 163 -3.80 -1.27 9.72
CA PHE A 163 -4.02 -1.98 10.98
C PHE A 163 -2.69 -2.44 11.61
N PRO A 164 -1.70 -1.55 11.81
CA PRO A 164 -0.35 -1.96 12.19
C PRO A 164 -0.27 -2.69 13.54
N LEU A 165 -1.15 -2.40 14.50
CA LEU A 165 -1.11 -3.06 15.81
C LEU A 165 -1.65 -4.49 15.79
N ARG A 166 -2.48 -4.85 14.80
CA ARG A 166 -3.10 -6.19 14.68
C ARG A 166 -2.12 -7.29 14.29
N VAL A 167 -0.89 -6.93 13.93
CA VAL A 167 0.13 -7.90 13.51
C VAL A 167 1.17 -8.16 14.59
N MET A 168 1.14 -7.44 15.72
CA MET A 168 2.20 -7.52 16.73
C MET A 168 2.31 -8.93 17.30
N ASP A 169 1.19 -9.55 17.70
CA ASP A 169 1.17 -10.92 18.22
C ASP A 169 1.72 -11.94 17.20
N ILE A 170 1.40 -11.75 15.91
CA ILE A 170 1.92 -12.60 14.83
C ILE A 170 3.43 -12.43 14.70
N LEU A 171 3.93 -11.18 14.75
CA LEU A 171 5.37 -10.92 14.68
C LEU A 171 6.12 -11.48 15.91
N ASP A 172 5.48 -11.49 17.08
CA ASP A 172 6.04 -12.05 18.31
C ASP A 172 6.15 -13.58 18.22
N GLU A 173 5.07 -14.28 17.85
CA GLU A 173 5.05 -15.74 17.61
C GLU A 173 6.07 -16.16 16.53
N MET A 174 6.16 -15.37 15.46
CA MET A 174 7.14 -15.61 14.39
C MET A 174 8.58 -15.47 14.85
N ASN A 175 8.85 -14.55 15.77
CA ASN A 175 10.20 -14.30 16.27
C ASN A 175 10.70 -15.44 17.18
N GLU A 176 9.79 -16.16 17.82
CA GLU A 176 10.11 -17.36 18.62
C GLU A 176 10.39 -18.59 17.74
N THR A 177 9.76 -18.67 16.57
CA THR A 177 9.83 -19.84 15.68
C THR A 177 10.93 -19.75 14.62
N LEU A 178 11.30 -18.55 14.20
CA LEU A 178 12.33 -18.33 13.18
C LEU A 178 13.74 -18.23 13.78
N SER A 179 14.64 -19.09 13.33
CA SER A 179 16.05 -19.12 13.74
C SER A 179 16.98 -18.30 12.85
N SER A 180 16.57 -17.98 11.61
CA SER A 180 17.37 -17.22 10.65
C SER A 180 17.52 -15.76 11.09
N GLU A 181 18.76 -15.30 11.22
CA GLU A 181 19.06 -13.91 11.59
C GLU A 181 18.50 -12.91 10.55
N TYR A 182 18.52 -13.28 9.27
CA TYR A 182 17.96 -12.47 8.18
C TYR A 182 16.45 -12.29 8.37
N ASP A 183 15.73 -13.37 8.68
CA ASP A 183 14.28 -13.31 8.88
C ASP A 183 13.95 -12.52 10.15
N GLN A 184 14.70 -12.70 11.24
CA GLN A 184 14.55 -11.91 12.46
C GLN A 184 14.80 -10.41 12.22
N SER A 185 15.80 -10.06 11.41
CA SER A 185 16.06 -8.67 11.00
C SER A 185 14.86 -8.07 10.27
N TYR A 186 14.31 -8.84 9.33
CA TYR A 186 13.16 -8.42 8.54
C TYR A 186 11.90 -8.25 9.40
N LEU A 187 11.64 -9.15 10.34
CA LEU A 187 10.57 -9.00 11.33
C LEU A 187 10.77 -7.76 12.19
N GLY A 188 12.00 -7.47 12.60
CA GLY A 188 12.37 -6.23 13.30
C GLY A 188 11.94 -5.00 12.51
N LEU A 189 12.22 -4.96 11.21
CA LEU A 189 11.79 -3.87 10.32
C LEU A 189 10.27 -3.73 10.20
N LEU A 190 9.53 -4.85 10.18
CA LEU A 190 8.06 -4.82 10.20
C LEU A 190 7.51 -4.27 11.52
N ARG A 191 8.10 -4.68 12.64
CA ARG A 191 7.74 -4.20 13.98
C ARG A 191 7.99 -2.69 14.10
N ILE A 192 9.14 -2.22 13.64
CA ILE A 192 9.47 -0.78 13.56
C ILE A 192 8.43 -0.01 12.75
N LYS A 193 8.12 -0.47 11.53
CA LYS A 193 7.11 0.16 10.67
C LYS A 193 5.73 0.17 11.36
N ALA A 194 5.32 -0.93 11.98
CA ALA A 194 4.04 -1.03 12.67
C ALA A 194 3.95 -0.04 13.85
N LEU A 195 4.98 -0.01 14.71
CA LEU A 195 5.04 0.90 15.86
C LEU A 195 4.98 2.37 15.41
N ARG A 196 5.80 2.76 14.43
CA ARG A 196 5.79 4.12 13.86
C ARG A 196 4.44 4.51 13.28
N LEU A 197 3.81 3.64 12.49
CA LEU A 197 2.49 3.93 11.90
C LEU A 197 1.36 3.93 12.93
N SER A 198 1.56 3.30 14.09
CA SER A 198 0.62 3.39 15.22
C SER A 198 0.81 4.62 16.12
N GLY A 199 1.84 5.44 15.86
CA GLY A 199 2.20 6.59 16.68
C GLY A 199 3.06 6.26 17.92
N GLN A 200 3.53 5.02 18.08
CA GLN A 200 4.41 4.59 19.17
C GLN A 200 5.89 4.83 18.81
N HIS A 201 6.24 6.10 18.57
CA HIS A 201 7.55 6.50 18.03
C HIS A 201 8.72 6.16 18.95
N GLU A 202 8.56 6.32 20.26
CA GLU A 202 9.61 6.01 21.24
C GLU A 202 9.97 4.52 21.23
N LYS A 203 8.96 3.64 21.32
CA LYS A 203 9.17 2.18 21.20
C LYS A 203 9.76 1.80 19.85
N SER A 204 9.38 2.49 18.79
CA SER A 204 9.98 2.28 17.46
C SER A 204 11.48 2.60 17.48
N GLU A 205 11.89 3.72 18.09
CA GLU A 205 13.30 4.11 18.24
C GLU A 205 14.09 3.12 19.10
N ASP A 206 13.50 2.61 20.18
CA ASP A 206 14.12 1.58 21.02
C ASP A 206 14.45 0.31 20.21
N ILE A 207 13.49 -0.20 19.43
CA ILE A 207 13.70 -1.39 18.57
C ILE A 207 14.72 -1.09 17.47
N ILE A 208 14.71 0.11 16.87
CA ILE A 208 15.72 0.52 15.88
C ILE A 208 17.12 0.47 16.50
N ASN A 209 17.30 1.05 17.69
CA ASN A 209 18.60 1.09 18.35
C ASN A 209 19.08 -0.32 18.75
N GLN A 210 18.18 -1.19 19.21
CA GLN A 210 18.48 -2.60 19.48
C GLN A 210 18.93 -3.35 18.21
N GLN A 211 18.23 -3.17 17.09
CA GLN A 211 18.56 -3.79 15.81
C GLN A 211 19.92 -3.30 15.29
N ILE A 212 20.19 -1.99 15.36
CA ILE A 212 21.49 -1.42 14.98
C ILE A 212 22.61 -1.97 15.87
N ALA A 213 22.39 -2.08 17.19
CA ALA A 213 23.37 -2.62 18.11
C ALA A 213 23.67 -4.10 17.84
N LYS A 214 22.66 -4.89 17.45
CA LYS A 214 22.79 -6.33 17.18
C LYS A 214 23.41 -6.62 15.81
N GLN A 215 22.98 -5.92 14.76
CA GLN A 215 23.22 -6.30 13.36
C GLN A 215 23.98 -5.23 12.56
N GLY A 216 24.28 -4.08 13.17
CA GLY A 216 24.90 -2.95 12.51
C GLY A 216 23.91 -2.06 11.76
N GLU A 217 24.46 -1.04 11.09
CA GLU A 217 23.66 -0.08 10.33
C GLU A 217 23.33 -0.61 8.93
N SER A 218 22.05 -0.55 8.55
CA SER A 218 21.60 -0.75 7.18
C SER A 218 20.86 0.50 6.69
N ASP A 219 20.86 0.75 5.37
CA ASP A 219 20.14 1.87 4.75
C ASP A 219 18.69 1.96 5.23
N ARG A 220 18.04 0.81 5.41
CA ARG A 220 16.65 0.72 5.83
C ARG A 220 16.46 1.04 7.32
N LEU A 221 17.35 0.55 8.19
CA LEU A 221 17.33 0.92 9.63
C LEU A 221 17.64 2.39 9.83
N LEU A 222 18.64 2.93 9.11
CA LEU A 222 18.99 4.35 9.15
C LEU A 222 17.86 5.23 8.64
N TRP A 223 17.18 4.83 7.56
CA TRP A 223 15.97 5.50 7.10
C TRP A 223 14.90 5.53 8.20
N GLU A 224 14.54 4.38 8.78
CA GLU A 224 13.50 4.33 9.81
C GLU A 224 13.91 5.14 11.05
N LYS A 225 15.20 5.17 11.41
CA LYS A 225 15.75 6.02 12.49
C LYS A 225 15.51 7.50 12.22
N HIS A 226 16.01 8.00 11.09
CA HIS A 226 15.88 9.41 10.73
C HIS A 226 14.43 9.81 10.50
N PHE A 227 13.61 8.92 9.93
CA PHE A 227 12.22 9.22 9.66
C PHE A 227 11.39 9.26 10.95
N THR A 228 11.59 8.31 11.86
CA THR A 228 10.95 8.30 13.19
C THR A 228 11.31 9.55 13.97
N ARG A 229 12.59 9.94 13.99
CA ARG A 229 13.06 11.17 14.66
C ARG A 229 12.51 12.45 14.02
N ALA A 230 12.42 12.49 12.69
CA ALA A 230 11.83 13.62 11.99
C ALA A 230 10.35 13.82 12.36
N ILE A 231 9.61 12.73 12.62
CA ILE A 231 8.23 12.77 13.10
C ILE A 231 8.21 13.19 14.58
N ALA A 232 8.93 12.48 15.45
CA ALA A 232 8.85 12.66 16.89
C ALA A 232 9.39 14.01 17.38
N TYR A 233 10.50 14.48 16.79
CA TYR A 233 11.29 15.62 17.27
C TYR A 233 11.45 16.75 16.25
N GLY A 234 10.88 16.61 15.05
CA GLY A 234 10.96 17.66 14.02
C GLY A 234 12.32 17.78 13.31
N GLU A 235 13.18 16.76 13.38
CA GLU A 235 14.51 16.66 12.74
C GLU A 235 14.45 16.49 11.19
N SER A 236 13.62 17.31 10.52
CA SER A 236 13.41 17.21 9.07
C SER A 236 14.63 17.59 8.23
N ARG A 237 15.56 18.39 8.78
CA ARG A 237 16.80 18.78 8.07
C ARG A 237 17.81 17.63 8.05
N GLU A 238 17.88 16.87 9.14
CA GLU A 238 18.71 15.71 9.34
C GLU A 238 18.27 14.60 8.39
N LEU A 239 16.95 14.37 8.29
CA LEU A 239 16.37 13.47 7.30
C LEU A 239 16.70 13.88 5.85
N HIS A 240 16.64 15.18 5.53
CA HIS A 240 17.05 15.68 4.21
C HIS A 240 18.53 15.40 3.92
N ARG A 241 19.41 15.69 4.90
CA ARG A 241 20.86 15.45 4.77
C ARG A 241 21.19 13.98 4.61
N PHE A 242 20.43 13.08 5.25
CA PHE A 242 20.58 11.65 5.09
C PHE A 242 20.37 11.22 3.62
N LEU A 243 19.32 11.74 2.96
CA LEU A 243 18.97 11.35 1.58
C LEU A 243 19.70 12.14 0.48
N PHE A 244 19.95 13.43 0.70
CA PHE A 244 20.42 14.39 -0.32
C PHE A 244 21.68 15.15 0.12
N GLY A 245 22.37 14.68 1.15
CA GLY A 245 23.64 15.25 1.60
C GLY A 245 24.74 15.14 0.54
N LYS A 246 25.72 16.04 0.61
CA LYS A 246 26.93 15.96 -0.24
C LYS A 246 27.65 14.63 0.02
N ASN A 247 28.17 14.01 -1.03
CA ASN A 247 28.95 12.77 -1.00
C ASN A 247 28.16 11.52 -0.53
N LYS A 248 26.82 11.55 -0.54
CA LYS A 248 26.02 10.37 -0.24
C LYS A 248 25.88 9.48 -1.48
N SER A 249 26.21 8.19 -1.32
CA SER A 249 25.83 7.16 -2.26
C SER A 249 24.30 7.07 -2.33
N LYS A 250 23.80 6.62 -3.48
CA LYS A 250 22.37 6.33 -3.63
C LYS A 250 22.00 5.19 -2.67
N LEU A 251 20.96 5.40 -1.86
CA LEU A 251 20.44 4.36 -0.98
C LEU A 251 19.86 3.23 -1.83
N ASP A 252 20.06 1.99 -1.38
CA ASP A 252 19.42 0.83 -1.98
C ASP A 252 17.91 0.80 -1.66
N TYR A 253 17.50 1.47 -0.59
CA TYR A 253 16.09 1.60 -0.21
C TYR A 253 15.34 2.68 -1.02
N SER A 254 14.95 2.32 -2.25
CA SER A 254 14.29 3.22 -3.22
C SER A 254 13.01 3.90 -2.73
N GLU A 255 12.19 3.24 -1.91
CA GLU A 255 10.94 3.79 -1.39
C GLU A 255 11.14 5.02 -0.49
N ALA A 256 12.31 5.14 0.16
CA ALA A 256 12.65 6.27 1.03
C ALA A 256 12.49 7.61 0.30
N TYR A 257 12.95 7.69 -0.95
CA TYR A 257 12.87 8.92 -1.75
C TYR A 257 11.42 9.35 -2.03
N ILE A 258 10.52 8.39 -2.26
CA ILE A 258 9.10 8.66 -2.51
C ILE A 258 8.40 9.06 -1.21
N LYS A 259 8.63 8.32 -0.11
CA LYS A 259 8.07 8.63 1.21
C LYS A 259 8.51 10.02 1.67
N TYR A 260 9.79 10.32 1.51
CA TYR A 260 10.35 11.64 1.79
C TYR A 260 9.67 12.74 0.98
N ALA A 261 9.45 12.55 -0.33
CA ALA A 261 8.78 13.56 -1.14
C ALA A 261 7.34 13.85 -0.68
N PHE A 262 6.57 12.80 -0.37
CA PHE A 262 5.24 12.95 0.23
C PHE A 262 5.30 13.67 1.58
N TRP A 263 6.22 13.24 2.44
CA TRP A 263 6.45 13.84 3.76
C TRP A 263 6.73 15.34 3.68
N MET A 264 7.65 15.74 2.81
CA MET A 264 8.06 17.13 2.66
C MET A 264 6.96 18.02 2.08
N LYS A 265 6.06 17.49 1.24
CA LYS A 265 4.87 18.22 0.77
C LYS A 265 3.83 18.39 1.89
N ALA A 266 3.77 17.46 2.84
CA ALA A 266 2.86 17.50 3.98
C ALA A 266 3.34 18.41 5.13
N GLN A 267 4.62 18.82 5.12
CA GLN A 267 5.21 19.64 6.17
C GLN A 267 4.50 21.01 6.35
N PRO A 268 4.26 21.48 7.58
CA PRO A 268 3.60 22.76 7.84
C PRO A 268 4.45 23.97 7.46
N LYS A 269 5.77 23.91 7.67
CA LYS A 269 6.65 25.08 7.49
C LYS A 269 7.08 25.22 6.03
N LYS A 270 6.87 26.40 5.44
CA LYS A 270 7.29 26.74 4.05
C LYS A 270 8.79 26.54 3.79
N VAL A 271 9.63 26.61 4.82
CA VAL A 271 11.07 26.34 4.72
C VAL A 271 11.33 24.93 4.19
N TYR A 272 10.51 23.95 4.58
CA TYR A 272 10.66 22.56 4.15
C TYR A 272 10.18 22.34 2.70
N THR A 273 9.25 23.16 2.20
CA THR A 273 8.85 23.12 0.78
C THR A 273 10.04 23.34 -0.15
N LYS A 274 11.03 24.16 0.25
CA LYS A 274 12.27 24.38 -0.52
C LYS A 274 13.20 23.17 -0.55
N LEU A 275 13.12 22.30 0.46
CA LEU A 275 13.89 21.05 0.54
C LEU A 275 13.22 19.89 -0.20
N CYS A 276 11.96 20.05 -0.62
CA CYS A 276 11.24 19.03 -1.35
C CYS A 276 11.86 18.82 -2.75
N PRO A 277 12.36 17.62 -3.08
CA PRO A 277 12.86 17.32 -4.41
C PRO A 277 11.74 17.42 -5.44
N LYS A 278 12.07 17.88 -6.66
CA LYS A 278 11.14 17.83 -7.78
C LYS A 278 10.84 16.40 -8.18
N VAL A 279 9.61 16.11 -8.60
CA VAL A 279 9.20 14.76 -9.04
C VAL A 279 10.07 14.27 -10.20
N ALA A 280 10.45 15.15 -11.13
CA ALA A 280 11.35 14.83 -12.23
C ALA A 280 12.73 14.34 -11.76
N SER A 281 13.27 14.94 -10.69
CA SER A 281 14.56 14.53 -10.09
C SER A 281 14.44 13.14 -9.46
N ILE A 282 13.34 12.85 -8.77
CA ILE A 282 13.10 11.52 -8.18
C ILE A 282 12.95 10.46 -9.27
N LYS A 283 12.20 10.75 -10.34
CA LYS A 283 12.08 9.84 -11.50
C LYS A 283 13.43 9.51 -12.12
N ARG A 284 14.36 10.47 -12.16
CA ARG A 284 15.73 10.25 -12.63
C ARG A 284 16.51 9.31 -11.70
N ILE A 285 16.45 9.55 -10.39
CA ILE A 285 17.08 8.68 -9.37
C ILE A 285 16.53 7.25 -9.47
N LEU A 286 15.23 7.12 -9.72
CA LEU A 286 14.48 5.86 -9.75
C LEU A 286 14.15 5.38 -11.16
N LYS A 287 14.99 5.67 -12.17
CA LYS A 287 14.72 5.35 -13.59
C LYS A 287 14.36 3.87 -13.82
N GLY A 288 14.97 2.94 -13.08
CA GLY A 288 14.67 1.50 -13.18
C GLY A 288 13.33 1.06 -12.58
N TYR A 289 12.66 1.93 -11.82
CA TYR A 289 11.42 1.64 -11.12
C TYR A 289 10.20 2.33 -11.74
N THR A 290 10.37 3.26 -12.68
CA THR A 290 9.26 4.03 -13.27
C THR A 290 8.27 3.17 -14.05
N ASN A 291 8.68 1.98 -14.51
CA ASN A 291 7.80 1.05 -15.22
C ASN A 291 6.92 0.21 -14.28
N ASN A 292 7.30 0.09 -13.00
CA ASN A 292 6.56 -0.67 -12.01
C ASN A 292 5.21 0.00 -11.69
N SER A 293 4.13 -0.80 -11.62
CA SER A 293 2.75 -0.32 -11.41
C SER A 293 2.58 0.52 -10.12
N LYS A 294 3.15 0.06 -9.00
CA LYS A 294 3.16 0.79 -7.72
C LYS A 294 3.80 2.17 -7.89
N PHE A 295 5.02 2.23 -8.45
CA PHE A 295 5.71 3.51 -8.64
C PHE A 295 4.99 4.42 -9.64
N LYS A 296 4.37 3.89 -10.71
CA LYS A 296 3.53 4.68 -11.63
C LYS A 296 2.40 5.39 -10.88
N LYS A 297 1.67 4.67 -10.02
CA LYS A 297 0.61 5.25 -9.17
C LYS A 297 1.17 6.32 -8.23
N LEU A 298 2.26 6.04 -7.52
CA LEU A 298 2.90 6.98 -6.60
C LEU A 298 3.38 8.25 -7.31
N PHE A 299 4.04 8.13 -8.47
CA PHE A 299 4.47 9.26 -9.27
C PHE A 299 3.30 10.06 -9.84
N LYS A 300 2.20 9.41 -10.22
CA LYS A 300 0.98 10.10 -10.69
C LYS A 300 0.39 10.98 -9.58
N VAL A 301 0.30 10.45 -8.36
CA VAL A 301 -0.17 11.20 -7.19
C VAL A 301 0.79 12.34 -6.85
N LEU A 302 2.11 12.06 -6.73
CA LEU A 302 3.11 13.09 -6.43
C LEU A 302 3.15 14.21 -7.47
N SER A 303 3.03 13.89 -8.77
CA SER A 303 3.03 14.91 -9.83
C SER A 303 1.81 15.82 -9.72
N ALA A 304 0.63 15.26 -9.46
CA ALA A 304 -0.59 16.04 -9.25
C ALA A 304 -0.53 16.91 -7.99
N ILE A 305 0.07 16.41 -6.89
CA ILE A 305 0.34 17.23 -5.71
C ILE A 305 1.34 18.33 -6.04
N GLU A 306 2.46 18.04 -6.72
CA GLU A 306 3.46 19.04 -7.10
C GLU A 306 2.85 20.18 -7.93
N GLU A 307 2.04 19.85 -8.93
CA GLU A 307 1.33 20.82 -9.77
C GLU A 307 0.28 21.64 -9.00
N ALA A 308 -0.33 21.08 -7.95
CA ALA A 308 -1.27 21.83 -7.12
C ALA A 308 -0.58 23.02 -6.40
N TYR A 309 0.73 22.92 -6.13
CA TYR A 309 1.51 24.03 -5.58
C TYR A 309 2.03 25.02 -6.65
N ASP A 310 1.86 24.74 -7.94
CA ASP A 310 2.26 25.67 -9.00
C ASP A 310 1.27 26.83 -9.12
N VAL A 311 1.72 28.04 -8.78
CA VAL A 311 0.91 29.25 -8.80
C VAL A 311 0.52 29.69 -10.22
N ASN A 312 1.23 29.22 -11.24
CA ASN A 312 0.96 29.56 -12.63
C ASN A 312 -0.20 28.75 -13.22
N ILE A 313 -0.62 27.67 -12.55
CA ILE A 313 -1.75 26.85 -12.99
C ILE A 313 -3.04 27.40 -12.37
N PRO A 314 -4.13 27.60 -13.15
CA PRO A 314 -5.42 28.03 -12.61
C PRO A 314 -5.91 27.13 -11.47
N ILE A 315 -6.46 27.72 -10.41
CA ILE A 315 -6.86 26.97 -9.19
C ILE A 315 -7.87 25.86 -9.49
N ILE A 316 -8.81 26.10 -10.40
CA ILE A 316 -9.82 25.11 -10.82
C ILE A 316 -9.14 23.88 -11.44
N THR A 317 -8.17 24.08 -12.33
CA THR A 317 -7.39 23.00 -12.95
C THR A 317 -6.63 22.19 -11.89
N ARG A 318 -6.03 22.87 -10.92
CA ARG A 318 -5.33 22.22 -9.80
C ARG A 318 -6.25 21.37 -8.94
N VAL A 319 -7.39 21.92 -8.52
CA VAL A 319 -8.39 21.20 -7.72
C VAL A 319 -8.98 20.02 -8.49
N ASN A 320 -9.32 20.19 -9.76
CA ASN A 320 -9.82 19.10 -10.62
C ASN A 320 -8.78 17.98 -10.77
N LYS A 321 -7.49 18.32 -10.85
CA LYS A 321 -6.43 17.31 -10.91
C LYS A 321 -6.30 16.53 -9.61
N ILE A 322 -6.45 17.19 -8.45
CA ILE A 322 -6.55 16.51 -7.15
C ILE A 322 -7.76 15.56 -7.13
N GLY A 323 -8.94 16.00 -7.56
CA GLY A 323 -10.13 15.15 -7.64
C GLY A 323 -9.92 13.88 -8.47
N ARG A 324 -9.24 13.99 -9.63
CA ARG A 324 -8.94 12.86 -10.52
C ARG A 324 -7.98 11.81 -9.94
N ILE A 325 -7.17 12.16 -8.94
CA ILE A 325 -6.22 11.22 -8.32
C ILE A 325 -6.75 10.58 -7.04
N MET A 326 -7.90 11.01 -6.52
CA MET A 326 -8.47 10.46 -5.28
C MET A 326 -8.71 8.94 -5.33
N PRO A 327 -9.29 8.36 -6.41
CA PRO A 327 -9.44 6.91 -6.50
C PRO A 327 -8.10 6.16 -6.46
N ILE A 328 -7.01 6.81 -6.88
CA ILE A 328 -5.67 6.22 -6.82
C ILE A 328 -5.15 6.25 -5.39
N ILE A 329 -5.32 7.37 -4.68
CA ILE A 329 -4.93 7.54 -3.27
C ILE A 329 -5.58 6.46 -2.39
N GLU A 330 -6.85 6.14 -2.62
CA GLU A 330 -7.58 5.09 -1.90
C GLU A 330 -6.99 3.68 -2.08
N THR A 331 -6.32 3.43 -3.21
CA THR A 331 -5.64 2.14 -3.45
C THR A 331 -4.25 2.06 -2.85
N LEU A 332 -3.64 3.20 -2.48
CA LEU A 332 -2.28 3.23 -1.93
C LEU A 332 -2.20 2.55 -0.56
N GLU A 333 -0.99 2.10 -0.21
CA GLU A 333 -0.62 1.68 1.14
C GLU A 333 -0.90 2.83 2.13
N ALA A 334 -1.29 2.46 3.34
CA ALA A 334 -1.80 3.38 4.35
C ALA A 334 -0.87 4.58 4.60
N GLU A 335 0.44 4.32 4.69
CA GLU A 335 1.47 5.35 4.85
C GLU A 335 1.49 6.37 3.70
N TYR A 336 1.43 5.94 2.43
CA TYR A 336 1.38 6.88 1.32
C TYR A 336 0.05 7.61 1.24
N ARG A 337 -1.05 6.92 1.55
CA ARG A 337 -2.39 7.49 1.55
C ARG A 337 -2.49 8.65 2.53
N ILE A 338 -2.07 8.44 3.77
CA ILE A 338 -2.17 9.46 4.81
C ILE A 338 -1.24 10.65 4.56
N LEU A 339 -0.03 10.42 4.03
CA LEU A 339 0.88 11.49 3.64
C LEU A 339 0.37 12.28 2.41
N ALA A 340 -0.28 11.61 1.46
CA ALA A 340 -0.92 12.26 0.32
C ALA A 340 -2.09 13.16 0.78
N LEU A 341 -2.95 12.66 1.68
CA LEU A 341 -4.04 13.43 2.28
C LEU A 341 -3.49 14.66 3.00
N ALA A 342 -2.47 14.50 3.84
CA ALA A 342 -1.85 15.62 4.55
C ALA A 342 -1.29 16.68 3.59
N SER A 343 -0.64 16.26 2.50
CA SER A 343 -0.15 17.16 1.45
C SER A 343 -1.30 17.92 0.76
N ILE A 344 -2.42 17.25 0.48
CA ILE A 344 -3.61 17.87 -0.12
C ILE A 344 -4.23 18.90 0.83
N VAL A 345 -4.38 18.56 2.12
CA VAL A 345 -4.87 19.48 3.15
C VAL A 345 -4.02 20.74 3.18
N ARG A 346 -2.69 20.61 3.15
CA ARG A 346 -1.76 21.74 3.17
C ARG A 346 -1.91 22.66 1.96
N PHE A 347 -2.14 22.10 0.78
CA PHE A 347 -2.45 22.87 -0.42
C PHE A 347 -3.79 23.61 -0.27
N LEU A 348 -4.86 22.89 0.08
CA LEU A 348 -6.22 23.44 0.13
C LEU A 348 -6.39 24.48 1.24
N ASN A 349 -5.72 24.33 2.38
CA ASN A 349 -5.87 25.24 3.52
C ASN A 349 -5.52 26.71 3.18
N GLN A 350 -4.74 26.93 2.11
CA GLN A 350 -4.37 28.29 1.69
C GLN A 350 -5.55 29.10 1.14
N ARG A 351 -6.53 28.45 0.51
CA ARG A 351 -7.62 29.15 -0.24
C ARG A 351 -8.99 28.48 -0.19
N GLN A 352 -9.07 27.22 0.22
CA GLN A 352 -10.26 26.36 0.18
C GLN A 352 -10.41 25.61 1.51
N LYS A 353 -10.58 26.36 2.61
CA LYS A 353 -10.60 25.81 3.98
C LYS A 353 -11.67 24.75 4.20
N GLN A 354 -12.86 24.92 3.61
CA GLN A 354 -13.94 23.94 3.72
C GLN A 354 -13.55 22.59 3.10
N MET A 355 -12.97 22.59 1.88
CA MET A 355 -12.45 21.37 1.28
C MET A 355 -11.30 20.80 2.10
N ALA A 356 -10.38 21.66 2.58
CA ALA A 356 -9.27 21.23 3.44
C ALA A 356 -9.77 20.51 4.70
N SER A 357 -10.87 20.99 5.30
CA SER A 357 -11.52 20.38 6.46
C SER A 357 -12.02 18.96 6.18
N LEU A 358 -12.62 18.71 5.00
CA LEU A 358 -13.04 17.35 4.59
C LEU A 358 -11.84 16.40 4.46
N PHE A 359 -10.77 16.82 3.77
CA PHE A 359 -9.56 16.00 3.64
C PHE A 359 -8.82 15.81 4.97
N HIS A 360 -8.92 16.78 5.88
CA HIS A 360 -8.37 16.65 7.23
C HIS A 360 -9.17 15.65 8.06
N GLY A 361 -10.49 15.61 7.94
CA GLY A 361 -11.32 14.58 8.56
C GLY A 361 -10.93 13.18 8.11
N GLU A 362 -10.68 12.98 6.81
CA GLU A 362 -10.18 11.70 6.29
C GLU A 362 -8.77 11.37 6.81
N TYR A 363 -7.86 12.36 6.86
CA TYR A 363 -6.54 12.19 7.48
C TYR A 363 -6.64 11.74 8.95
N GLN A 364 -7.47 12.41 9.75
CA GLN A 364 -7.69 12.08 11.16
C GLN A 364 -8.31 10.70 11.31
N SER A 365 -9.28 10.34 10.46
CA SER A 365 -9.88 9.01 10.43
C SER A 365 -8.83 7.93 10.20
N GLN A 366 -7.93 8.12 9.22
CA GLN A 366 -6.84 7.19 8.97
C GLN A 366 -5.82 7.15 10.13
N SER A 367 -5.45 8.28 10.72
CA SER A 367 -4.58 8.33 11.91
C SER A 367 -5.18 7.55 13.08
N LEU A 368 -6.46 7.78 13.39
CA LEU A 368 -7.19 7.08 14.46
C LEU A 368 -7.27 5.60 14.15
N LYS A 369 -7.58 5.21 12.92
CA LYS A 369 -7.60 3.81 12.50
C LYS A 369 -6.25 3.12 12.76
N MET A 370 -5.12 3.74 12.35
CA MET A 370 -3.79 3.13 12.50
C MET A 370 -3.31 3.06 13.96
N SER A 371 -3.74 4.01 14.78
CA SER A 371 -3.40 4.08 16.21
C SER A 371 -4.42 3.41 17.13
N GLU A 372 -5.45 2.76 16.56
CA GLU A 372 -6.59 2.19 17.30
C GLU A 372 -7.29 3.20 18.23
N GLY A 373 -7.50 4.40 17.72
CA GLY A 373 -8.20 5.49 18.38
C GLY A 373 -7.33 6.36 19.29
N LYS A 374 -6.04 6.05 19.43
CA LYS A 374 -5.15 6.74 20.40
C LYS A 374 -4.60 8.07 19.90
N ASN A 375 -4.40 8.23 18.59
CA ASN A 375 -3.74 9.40 18.01
C ASN A 375 -4.41 9.82 16.71
N CYS A 376 -4.94 11.06 16.66
CA CYS A 376 -5.56 11.65 15.48
C CYS A 376 -4.57 12.29 14.49
N ASP A 377 -3.29 12.36 14.86
CA ASP A 377 -2.19 12.91 14.07
C ASP A 377 -0.91 12.08 14.29
N ILE A 378 -0.92 10.82 13.82
CA ILE A 378 0.20 9.88 14.04
C ILE A 378 1.54 10.41 13.52
N PHE A 379 1.51 11.32 12.53
CA PHE A 379 2.67 11.94 11.95
C PHE A 379 3.01 13.31 12.55
N LYS A 380 2.26 13.84 13.52
CA LYS A 380 2.51 15.16 14.11
C LYS A 380 2.56 16.30 13.08
N LEU A 381 1.79 16.17 12.01
CA LEU A 381 1.78 17.15 10.92
C LEU A 381 0.85 18.31 11.21
N PHE A 382 -0.09 18.17 12.15
CA PHE A 382 -1.23 19.05 12.41
C PHE A 382 -1.41 19.40 13.90
N GLU A 383 -0.51 19.01 14.80
CA GLU A 383 -0.55 19.31 16.26
C GLU A 383 -0.82 20.80 16.60
N ASN A 384 -0.41 21.73 15.74
CA ASN A 384 -0.64 23.19 15.91
C ASN A 384 -1.74 23.76 15.00
N SER A 385 -2.58 22.93 14.39
CA SER A 385 -3.59 23.40 13.41
C SER A 385 -4.90 23.85 14.07
N SER A 386 -4.83 24.92 14.86
CA SER A 386 -6.02 25.74 15.18
C SER A 386 -6.63 26.41 13.93
N GLU A 387 -5.95 26.31 12.78
CA GLU A 387 -6.24 27.01 11.53
C GLU A 387 -7.30 26.36 10.64
N LEU A 388 -7.67 25.09 10.88
CA LEU A 388 -8.67 24.42 10.05
C LEU A 388 -10.06 24.81 10.55
N GLU A 389 -10.69 25.71 9.81
CA GLU A 389 -12.09 26.09 10.07
C GLU A 389 -12.95 24.83 10.09
N THR A 390 -13.70 24.66 11.19
CA THR A 390 -14.83 23.73 11.25
C THR A 390 -15.72 24.04 10.05
N ILE A 391 -16.22 23.01 9.35
CA ILE A 391 -17.17 23.21 8.27
C ILE A 391 -18.38 23.94 8.86
N LYS A 392 -18.43 25.26 8.67
CA LYS A 392 -19.61 26.03 8.99
C LYS A 392 -20.67 25.59 7.99
N PRO A 393 -21.91 25.29 8.44
CA PRO A 393 -23.00 25.00 7.53
C PRO A 393 -23.04 26.10 6.46
N PHE A 394 -23.04 25.70 5.18
CA PHE A 394 -23.04 26.62 4.03
C PHE A 394 -24.17 27.67 4.14
N TYR A 395 -25.26 27.31 4.84
CA TYR A 395 -26.39 28.17 5.19
C TYR A 395 -26.03 29.38 6.06
N ASN A 396 -25.09 29.28 7.01
CA ASN A 396 -24.75 30.40 7.90
C ASN A 396 -23.99 31.53 7.19
N THR A 397 -23.39 31.23 6.03
CA THR A 397 -22.67 32.21 5.19
C THR A 397 -23.55 32.82 4.09
N LEU A 398 -24.63 32.15 3.66
CA LEU A 398 -25.59 32.68 2.69
C LEU A 398 -26.70 33.53 3.32
N HIS A 399 -26.95 33.38 4.62
CA HIS A 399 -28.04 34.07 5.34
C HIS A 399 -27.58 35.14 6.32
N LYS A 400 -26.31 35.58 6.26
CA LYS A 400 -26.08 36.99 6.64
C LYS A 400 -26.79 37.81 5.58
N ALA A 401 -28.05 38.14 5.86
CA ALA A 401 -28.78 39.14 5.10
C ALA A 401 -27.81 40.31 4.90
N PRO A 402 -27.61 40.79 3.67
CA PRO A 402 -26.81 41.99 3.47
C PRO A 402 -27.33 43.02 4.46
N GLU A 403 -26.43 43.55 5.30
CA GLU A 403 -26.75 44.68 6.17
C GLU A 403 -27.49 45.68 5.30
N LYS A 404 -28.74 45.97 5.65
CA LYS A 404 -29.74 46.65 4.81
C LYS A 404 -29.08 47.66 3.87
N GLU A 405 -28.77 47.23 2.64
CA GLU A 405 -28.68 48.18 1.53
C GLU A 405 -30.11 48.60 1.27
N GLU A 406 -30.51 49.67 1.95
CA GLU A 406 -31.64 50.49 1.58
C GLU A 406 -31.43 50.97 0.15
N SER A 407 -31.85 50.18 -0.82
CA SER A 407 -32.40 50.67 -2.08
C SER A 407 -32.90 49.50 -2.92
N GLN A 408 -34.20 49.54 -3.17
CA GLN A 408 -34.94 48.68 -4.07
C GLN A 408 -34.26 48.61 -5.45
N LYS A 409 -33.45 47.59 -5.70
CA LYS A 409 -33.19 47.11 -7.06
C LYS A 409 -33.99 45.85 -7.27
N VAL A 410 -35.04 46.00 -8.09
CA VAL A 410 -35.88 44.92 -8.60
C VAL A 410 -34.96 43.85 -9.18
N LEU A 411 -34.90 42.68 -8.52
CA LEU A 411 -34.20 41.50 -9.02
C LEU A 411 -34.66 41.20 -10.45
N ASN A 412 -33.69 40.99 -11.35
CA ASN A 412 -33.91 40.64 -12.75
C ASN A 412 -34.87 39.42 -12.85
N PRO A 413 -35.94 39.49 -13.66
CA PRO A 413 -36.89 38.38 -13.85
C PRO A 413 -36.24 37.04 -14.19
N ILE A 414 -35.08 37.04 -14.85
CA ILE A 414 -34.32 35.83 -15.23
C ILE A 414 -33.75 35.11 -14.00
N ASP A 415 -33.22 35.86 -13.03
CA ASP A 415 -32.73 35.28 -11.77
C ASP A 415 -33.89 34.72 -10.93
N LYS A 416 -35.06 35.37 -10.97
CA LYS A 416 -36.29 34.84 -10.36
C LYS A 416 -36.77 33.53 -10.98
N ALA A 417 -36.54 33.32 -12.27
CA ALA A 417 -36.94 32.11 -12.97
C ALA A 417 -35.98 30.94 -12.71
N LEU A 418 -34.67 31.20 -12.72
CA LEU A 418 -33.63 30.18 -12.57
C LEU A 418 -33.54 29.57 -11.16
N PHE A 419 -33.91 30.32 -10.12
CA PHE A 419 -33.81 29.87 -8.72
C PHE A 419 -35.16 29.53 -8.07
N ARG A 420 -36.26 29.52 -8.83
CA ARG A 420 -37.60 29.15 -8.32
C ARG A 420 -37.81 27.65 -8.18
N SER A 421 -37.16 26.81 -9.00
CA SER A 421 -37.46 25.37 -9.07
C SER A 421 -37.08 24.60 -7.81
N THR A 422 -36.08 25.05 -7.05
CA THR A 422 -35.66 24.37 -5.81
C THR A 422 -36.43 24.82 -4.56
N TRP A 423 -37.16 25.94 -4.61
CA TRP A 423 -37.86 26.50 -3.45
C TRP A 423 -39.32 26.07 -3.32
N GLN A 424 -39.99 25.71 -4.42
CA GLN A 424 -41.38 25.25 -4.36
C GLN A 424 -41.51 23.79 -3.91
N ASP A 425 -40.53 22.94 -4.21
CA ASP A 425 -40.56 21.52 -3.82
C ASP A 425 -40.31 21.29 -2.32
N LEU A 426 -39.64 22.23 -1.64
CA LEU A 426 -39.39 22.16 -0.18
C LEU A 426 -40.56 22.68 0.67
N LYS A 427 -41.47 23.47 0.11
CA LYS A 427 -42.67 23.93 0.82
C LYS A 427 -43.88 23.01 0.66
N MET A 428 -43.85 22.05 -0.26
CA MET A 428 -44.95 21.10 -0.45
C MET A 428 -44.78 19.79 0.33
N SER A 429 -43.63 19.54 0.96
CA SER A 429 -43.37 18.32 1.74
C SER A 429 -43.47 18.47 3.26
N THR A 430 -43.80 19.65 3.78
CA THR A 430 -43.93 19.92 5.24
C THR A 430 -45.36 20.19 5.72
N PHE A 431 -46.38 19.92 4.89
CA PHE A 431 -47.80 19.97 5.29
C PHE A 431 -48.61 18.76 4.76
N ALA A 432 -48.03 17.56 4.83
CA ALA A 432 -48.78 16.32 4.61
C ALA A 432 -48.20 15.15 5.40
N SER A 433 -48.35 15.21 6.73
CA SER A 433 -48.65 14.11 7.67
C SER A 433 -48.53 14.61 9.10
#